data_AF-A0A9E2J9M9-F1
#
_entry.id   AF-A0A9E2J9M9-F1
#
_cell.length_a   1.000
_cell.length_b   1.000
_cell.length_c   1.000
_cell.angle_alpha   90.00
_cell.angle_beta   90.00
_cell.angle_gamma   90.00
#
_symmetry.space_group_name_H-M   'P 1'
#
loop_
_entity.id
_entity.type
_entity.pdbx_description
1 polymer ?
#
loop_
_entity_poly.entity_id
_entity_poly.type
_entity_poly.pdbx_seq_one_letter_code
_entity_poly.pdbx_strand_id
1 'polypeptide(L)'
;ALEEALSYTQTRIQGGRPIISHQAVKLRLFDMFVSVEAARSLARRVAVYNTALANNMQIPAVHYSMASKIMATETAFRVASQAIQLHGGYGLSKEYVIEKIFRDARASLIEDGANDVLALDGAKRLMEGKTTWVAVEGLVQPGAAAGAEPPSYEELKPMFRPTGVHMGIMTADPDKCTQCGLCLQNCPFRAWETDDRGYPKMKAEYECFSCFNCMVVCPVDAISIVDGYHVDEGVYRTDPLPLPLAPPLQAMDADGAPTEWNAQERMIFERRSVRNFKPDPVPESYIRRIVEAGRFAPSGGNCQPWKFIVVTSKDLITQMDQSVFNILTMMHNTYKNDAMARALIPVFMETQSVGLFDPRIILGGMGSIAKQYAPPFLNAPCVILVACDDRAIGGPQISAGICGQNMNLVAKSLGLGFCWNGFSQVIEMDPSMKEKLGLKEPWKINTAMSIGFPKFKQEGIVPRERRPVTWFREGVEGPEVEG
;
A
#
# COMPACT_ATOMS: atom_id res chain seq x y z
N ALA A 1 -39.31 1.47 -15.36
CA ALA A 1 -40.34 0.51 -15.85
C ALA A 1 -41.21 -0.03 -14.72
N LEU A 2 -40.65 -0.79 -13.76
CA LEU A 2 -41.40 -1.31 -12.60
C LEU A 2 -42.08 -0.20 -11.78
N GLU A 3 -41.32 0.83 -11.42
CA GLU A 3 -41.83 1.96 -10.63
C GLU A 3 -42.93 2.73 -11.37
N GLU A 4 -42.75 3.00 -12.67
CA GLU A 4 -43.77 3.60 -13.54
C GLU A 4 -45.06 2.77 -13.57
N ALA A 5 -44.94 1.45 -13.78
CA ALA A 5 -46.09 0.56 -13.76
C ALA A 5 -46.79 0.50 -12.39
N LEU A 6 -46.02 0.51 -11.31
CA LEU A 6 -46.55 0.54 -9.96
C LEU A 6 -47.34 1.83 -9.70
N SER A 7 -46.77 2.99 -10.05
CA SER A 7 -47.44 4.29 -9.90
C SER A 7 -48.72 4.39 -10.74
N TYR A 8 -48.65 4.00 -12.02
CA TYR A 8 -49.81 4.04 -12.91
C TYR A 8 -50.94 3.12 -12.43
N THR A 9 -50.61 1.91 -11.99
CA THR A 9 -51.62 0.95 -11.55
C THR A 9 -52.34 1.36 -10.26
N GLN A 10 -51.73 2.21 -9.44
CA GLN A 10 -52.34 2.80 -8.24
C GLN A 10 -53.38 3.87 -8.57
N THR A 11 -53.20 4.61 -9.67
CA THR A 11 -54.05 5.76 -10.03
C THR A 11 -55.11 5.42 -11.08
N ARG A 12 -54.84 4.45 -11.96
CA ARG A 12 -55.78 4.06 -13.02
C ARG A 12 -56.96 3.27 -12.47
N ILE A 13 -58.19 3.74 -12.73
CA ILE A 13 -59.44 3.08 -12.33
C ILE A 13 -60.05 2.33 -13.51
N GLN A 14 -60.35 1.04 -13.33
CA GLN A 14 -61.11 0.23 -14.29
C GLN A 14 -61.86 -0.88 -13.55
N GLY A 15 -63.13 -1.11 -13.91
CA GLY A 15 -64.00 -2.03 -13.18
C GLY A 15 -64.33 -1.53 -11.77
N GLY A 16 -64.49 -0.21 -11.60
CA GLY A 16 -64.95 0.41 -10.36
C GLY A 16 -63.89 0.59 -9.26
N ARG A 17 -62.63 0.22 -9.48
CA ARG A 17 -61.53 0.36 -8.51
C ARG A 17 -60.17 0.57 -9.19
N PRO A 18 -59.13 1.02 -8.47
CA PRO A 18 -57.77 1.05 -8.98
C PRO A 18 -57.33 -0.31 -9.52
N ILE A 19 -56.63 -0.34 -10.66
CA ILE A 19 -56.29 -1.61 -11.30
C ILE A 19 -55.30 -2.45 -10.48
N ILE A 20 -54.50 -1.83 -9.62
CA ILE A 20 -53.63 -2.54 -8.65
C ILE A 20 -54.42 -3.45 -7.69
N SER A 21 -55.72 -3.20 -7.48
CA SER A 21 -56.56 -4.05 -6.64
C SER A 21 -56.89 -5.40 -7.28
N HIS A 22 -56.72 -5.56 -8.60
CA HIS A 22 -56.97 -6.82 -9.31
C HIS A 22 -55.81 -7.81 -9.10
N GLN A 23 -56.13 -9.07 -8.81
CA GLN A 23 -55.14 -10.10 -8.45
C GLN A 23 -54.08 -10.30 -9.53
N ALA A 24 -54.47 -10.35 -10.81
CA ALA A 24 -53.55 -10.52 -11.93
C ALA A 24 -52.52 -9.38 -12.05
N VAL A 25 -52.89 -8.15 -11.67
CA VAL A 25 -51.97 -7.00 -11.67
C VAL A 25 -50.95 -7.13 -10.54
N LYS A 26 -51.39 -7.54 -9.34
CA LYS A 26 -50.49 -7.77 -8.19
C LYS A 26 -49.45 -8.85 -8.48
N LEU A 27 -49.90 -9.98 -9.04
CA LEU A 27 -49.00 -11.09 -9.41
C LEU A 27 -47.96 -10.63 -10.44
N ARG A 28 -48.37 -9.85 -11.45
CA ARG A 28 -47.48 -9.31 -12.47
C ARG A 28 -46.46 -8.32 -11.89
N LEU A 29 -46.89 -7.38 -11.05
CA LEU A 29 -45.98 -6.43 -10.40
C LEU A 29 -44.95 -7.14 -9.52
N PHE A 30 -45.34 -8.20 -8.82
CA PHE A 30 -44.41 -8.98 -8.02
C PHE A 30 -43.43 -9.80 -8.88
N ASP A 31 -43.88 -10.40 -9.99
CA ASP A 31 -43.00 -11.05 -10.97
C ASP A 31 -41.95 -10.07 -11.51
N MET A 32 -42.37 -8.86 -11.89
CA MET A 32 -41.47 -7.80 -12.32
C MET A 32 -40.44 -7.45 -11.23
N PHE A 33 -40.86 -7.34 -9.97
CA PHE A 33 -39.97 -7.08 -8.85
C PHE A 33 -38.91 -8.18 -8.66
N VAL A 34 -39.34 -9.45 -8.56
CA VAL A 34 -38.44 -10.61 -8.41
C VAL A 34 -37.39 -10.62 -9.51
N SER A 35 -37.82 -10.30 -10.72
CA SER A 35 -36.97 -10.27 -11.91
C SER A 35 -35.89 -9.20 -11.85
N VAL A 36 -36.28 -7.97 -11.49
CA VAL A 36 -35.36 -6.86 -11.32
C VAL A 36 -34.34 -7.17 -10.23
N GLU A 37 -34.77 -7.73 -9.10
CA GLU A 37 -33.86 -8.07 -8.00
C GLU A 37 -32.91 -9.22 -8.36
N ALA A 38 -33.36 -10.22 -9.12
CA ALA A 38 -32.48 -11.27 -9.64
C ALA A 38 -31.38 -10.69 -10.55
N ALA A 39 -31.75 -9.83 -11.50
CA ALA A 39 -30.79 -9.18 -12.39
C ALA A 39 -29.80 -8.27 -11.64
N ARG A 40 -30.29 -7.48 -10.66
CA ARG A 40 -29.45 -6.64 -9.79
C ARG A 40 -28.47 -7.47 -8.97
N SER A 41 -28.93 -8.58 -8.41
CA SER A 41 -28.12 -9.49 -7.62
C SER A 41 -26.96 -10.06 -8.45
N LEU A 42 -27.26 -10.56 -9.65
CA LEU A 42 -26.22 -11.08 -10.55
C LEU A 42 -25.21 -9.99 -10.93
N ALA A 43 -25.67 -8.80 -11.34
CA ALA A 43 -24.79 -7.71 -11.75
C ALA A 43 -23.85 -7.26 -10.63
N ARG A 44 -24.36 -7.10 -9.42
CA ARG A 44 -23.55 -6.74 -8.25
C ARG A 44 -22.55 -7.84 -7.91
N ARG A 45 -22.98 -9.11 -7.91
CA ARG A 45 -22.09 -10.25 -7.64
C ARG A 45 -20.93 -10.31 -8.64
N VAL A 46 -21.21 -10.15 -9.93
CA VAL A 46 -20.18 -10.16 -10.97
C VAL A 46 -19.22 -8.98 -10.86
N ALA A 47 -19.71 -7.80 -10.51
CA ALA A 47 -18.86 -6.64 -10.26
C ALA A 47 -17.88 -6.89 -9.09
N VAL A 48 -18.38 -7.42 -7.97
CA VAL A 48 -17.55 -7.79 -6.81
C VAL A 48 -16.56 -8.89 -7.19
N TYR A 49 -17.00 -9.88 -7.97
CA TYR A 49 -16.15 -10.98 -8.46
C TYR A 49 -14.94 -10.50 -9.24
N ASN A 50 -15.18 -9.71 -10.29
CA ASN A 50 -14.09 -9.21 -11.12
C ASN A 50 -13.21 -8.18 -10.40
N THR A 51 -13.76 -7.45 -9.42
CA THR A 51 -12.94 -6.56 -8.57
C THR A 51 -11.98 -7.37 -7.71
N ALA A 52 -12.45 -8.46 -7.09
CA ALA A 52 -11.60 -9.35 -6.31
C ALA A 52 -10.50 -9.99 -7.16
N LEU A 53 -10.82 -10.44 -8.38
CA LEU A 53 -9.82 -10.94 -9.32
C LEU A 53 -8.77 -9.88 -9.66
N ALA A 54 -9.21 -8.65 -9.99
CA ALA A 54 -8.29 -7.56 -10.33
C ALA A 54 -7.36 -7.20 -9.16
N ASN A 55 -7.88 -7.15 -7.95
CA ASN A 55 -7.08 -6.92 -6.74
C ASN A 55 -6.03 -8.02 -6.50
N ASN A 56 -6.31 -9.23 -6.96
CA ASN A 56 -5.39 -10.37 -6.88
C ASN A 56 -4.53 -10.55 -8.15
N MET A 57 -4.45 -9.53 -9.02
CA MET A 57 -3.75 -9.57 -10.31
C MET A 57 -4.19 -10.72 -11.24
N GLN A 58 -5.43 -11.19 -11.08
CA GLN A 58 -6.03 -12.21 -11.94
C GLN A 58 -6.81 -11.55 -13.07
N ILE A 59 -6.87 -12.23 -14.22
CA ILE A 59 -7.60 -11.75 -15.39
C ILE A 59 -9.11 -11.77 -15.07
N PRO A 60 -9.84 -10.65 -15.23
CA PRO A 60 -11.27 -10.62 -15.03
C PRO A 60 -12.00 -11.69 -15.85
N ALA A 61 -12.98 -12.34 -15.23
CA ALA A 61 -13.72 -13.40 -15.86
C ALA A 61 -14.83 -12.83 -16.74
N VAL A 62 -14.45 -12.45 -17.97
CA VAL A 62 -15.30 -11.75 -18.95
C VAL A 62 -16.64 -12.46 -19.22
N HIS A 63 -16.66 -13.80 -19.21
CA HIS A 63 -17.88 -14.57 -19.46
C HIS A 63 -18.95 -14.38 -18.38
N TYR A 64 -18.58 -14.06 -17.14
CA TYR A 64 -19.55 -13.65 -16.10
C TYR A 64 -20.13 -12.27 -16.37
N SER A 65 -19.33 -11.33 -16.87
CA SER A 65 -19.82 -10.01 -17.31
C SER A 65 -20.82 -10.14 -18.46
N MET A 66 -20.55 -11.05 -19.42
CA MET A 66 -21.48 -11.37 -20.51
C MET A 66 -22.79 -11.93 -19.98
N ALA A 67 -22.74 -12.93 -19.11
CA ALA A 67 -23.94 -13.51 -18.49
C ALA A 67 -24.77 -12.46 -17.73
N SER A 68 -24.10 -11.58 -16.98
CA SER A 68 -24.75 -10.48 -16.28
C SER A 68 -25.42 -9.48 -17.24
N LYS A 69 -24.74 -9.07 -18.31
CA LYS A 69 -25.29 -8.12 -19.29
C LYS A 69 -26.52 -8.71 -19.97
N ILE A 70 -26.41 -9.97 -20.42
CA ILE A 70 -27.51 -10.68 -21.08
C ILE A 70 -28.72 -10.75 -20.14
N MET A 71 -28.54 -11.24 -18.91
CA MET A 71 -29.65 -11.33 -17.94
C MET A 71 -30.26 -9.96 -17.63
N ALA A 72 -29.44 -8.92 -17.44
CA ALA A 72 -29.93 -7.58 -17.11
C ALA A 72 -30.75 -6.96 -18.24
N THR A 73 -30.28 -7.08 -19.48
CA THR A 73 -30.95 -6.50 -20.67
C THR A 73 -32.20 -7.28 -21.05
N GLU A 74 -32.19 -8.61 -20.96
CA GLU A 74 -33.40 -9.42 -21.15
C GLU A 74 -34.46 -9.13 -20.08
N THR A 75 -34.02 -8.99 -18.83
CA THR A 75 -34.91 -8.60 -17.72
C THR A 75 -35.48 -7.20 -17.95
N ALA A 76 -34.66 -6.23 -18.35
CA ALA A 76 -35.11 -4.88 -18.65
C ALA A 76 -36.19 -4.88 -19.74
N PHE A 77 -35.96 -5.61 -20.84
CA PHE A 77 -36.93 -5.73 -21.93
C PHE A 77 -38.23 -6.39 -21.47
N ARG A 78 -38.15 -7.51 -20.73
CA ARG A 78 -39.32 -8.21 -20.21
C ARG A 78 -40.14 -7.32 -19.27
N VAL A 79 -39.49 -6.65 -18.33
CA VAL A 79 -40.15 -5.77 -17.35
C VAL A 79 -40.76 -4.55 -18.05
N ALA A 80 -40.09 -3.97 -19.05
CA ALA A 80 -40.65 -2.88 -19.84
C ALA A 80 -41.88 -3.32 -20.66
N SER A 81 -41.84 -4.52 -21.25
CA SER A 81 -42.96 -5.10 -21.98
C SER A 81 -44.17 -5.35 -21.06
N GLN A 82 -43.96 -5.92 -19.87
CA GLN A 82 -45.03 -6.10 -18.89
C GLN A 82 -45.60 -4.76 -18.41
N ALA A 83 -44.76 -3.73 -18.27
CA ALA A 83 -45.20 -2.39 -17.91
C ALA A 83 -46.08 -1.75 -19.02
N ILE A 84 -45.74 -1.91 -20.30
CA ILE A 84 -46.63 -1.52 -21.41
C ILE A 84 -47.98 -2.23 -21.28
N GLN A 85 -47.98 -3.54 -21.02
CA GLN A 85 -49.21 -4.31 -20.88
C GLN A 85 -50.10 -3.81 -19.74
N LEU A 86 -49.51 -3.36 -18.62
CA LEU A 86 -50.22 -2.76 -17.49
C LEU A 86 -50.78 -1.37 -17.84
N HIS A 87 -50.10 -0.60 -18.69
CA HIS A 87 -50.59 0.68 -19.20
C HIS A 87 -51.67 0.53 -20.29
N GLY A 88 -51.75 -0.64 -20.94
CA GLY A 88 -52.68 -0.88 -22.04
C GLY A 88 -52.34 0.01 -23.25
N GLY A 89 -53.36 0.55 -23.93
CA GLY A 89 -53.15 1.44 -25.09
C GLY A 89 -52.33 2.69 -24.77
N TYR A 90 -52.41 3.20 -23.54
CA TYR A 90 -51.59 4.33 -23.08
C TYR A 90 -50.10 4.00 -23.03
N GLY A 91 -49.73 2.73 -22.86
CA GLY A 91 -48.34 2.29 -22.88
C GLY A 91 -47.67 2.43 -24.26
N LEU A 92 -48.46 2.64 -25.32
CA LEU A 92 -47.99 2.90 -26.68
C LEU A 92 -48.03 4.40 -27.04
N SER A 93 -48.53 5.25 -26.15
CA SER A 93 -48.60 6.70 -26.36
C SER A 93 -47.29 7.37 -25.92
N LYS A 94 -46.85 8.37 -26.69
CA LYS A 94 -45.69 9.22 -26.33
C LYS A 94 -45.92 10.06 -25.08
N GLU A 95 -47.17 10.20 -24.63
CA GLU A 95 -47.51 10.90 -23.38
C GLU A 95 -47.04 10.14 -22.13
N TYR A 96 -46.85 8.82 -22.24
CA TYR A 96 -46.38 7.99 -21.15
C TYR A 96 -44.93 7.54 -21.41
N VAL A 97 -44.04 7.85 -20.47
CA VAL A 97 -42.60 7.55 -20.60
C VAL A 97 -42.30 6.07 -20.81
N ILE A 98 -43.23 5.18 -20.47
CA ILE A 98 -43.05 3.74 -20.59
C ILE A 98 -42.84 3.28 -22.04
N GLU A 99 -43.40 3.97 -23.03
CA GLU A 99 -43.17 3.73 -24.45
C GLU A 99 -41.68 3.91 -24.79
N LYS A 100 -41.08 5.01 -24.32
CA LYS A 100 -39.65 5.28 -24.51
C LYS A 100 -38.80 4.24 -23.77
N ILE A 101 -39.12 3.94 -22.52
CA ILE A 101 -38.37 2.94 -21.72
C ILE A 101 -38.38 1.58 -22.41
N PHE A 102 -39.49 1.17 -23.04
CA PHE A 102 -39.55 -0.07 -23.80
C PHE A 102 -38.65 -0.04 -25.04
N ARG A 103 -38.63 1.07 -25.80
CA ARG A 103 -37.70 1.22 -26.93
C ARG A 103 -36.24 1.18 -26.49
N ASP A 104 -35.89 1.87 -25.41
CA ASP A 104 -34.54 1.85 -24.84
C ASP A 104 -34.16 0.43 -24.38
N ALA A 105 -35.05 -0.26 -23.66
CA ALA A 105 -34.82 -1.63 -23.21
C ALA A 105 -34.69 -2.61 -24.39
N ARG A 106 -35.42 -2.39 -25.49
CA ARG A 106 -35.25 -3.16 -26.73
C ARG A 106 -33.89 -2.92 -27.38
N ALA A 107 -33.42 -1.67 -27.41
CA ALA A 107 -32.11 -1.32 -27.92
C ALA A 107 -30.98 -1.95 -27.09
N SER A 108 -31.16 -2.05 -25.76
CA SER A 108 -30.17 -2.65 -24.85
C SER A 108 -29.79 -4.11 -25.15
N LEU A 109 -30.65 -4.83 -25.87
CA LEU A 109 -30.37 -6.19 -26.34
C LEU A 109 -29.31 -6.23 -27.47
N ILE A 110 -29.04 -5.09 -28.11
CA ILE A 110 -28.19 -4.93 -29.29
C ILE A 110 -26.94 -4.11 -28.98
N GLU A 111 -27.11 -2.99 -28.26
CA GLU A 111 -26.00 -2.08 -27.95
C GLU A 111 -24.98 -2.73 -26.99
N ASP A 112 -23.74 -2.21 -27.03
CA ASP A 112 -22.59 -2.71 -26.26
C ASP A 112 -22.33 -4.22 -26.41
N GLY A 113 -22.69 -4.76 -27.58
CA GLY A 113 -22.61 -6.17 -27.93
C GLY A 113 -23.97 -6.86 -27.89
N ALA A 114 -24.43 -7.35 -29.04
CA ALA A 114 -25.70 -8.05 -29.13
C ALA A 114 -25.70 -9.31 -28.24
N ASN A 115 -26.81 -9.55 -27.53
CA ASN A 115 -26.89 -10.62 -26.54
C ASN A 115 -26.52 -12.00 -27.11
N ASP A 116 -26.94 -12.32 -28.33
CA ASP A 116 -26.62 -13.60 -28.97
C ASP A 116 -25.12 -13.72 -29.29
N VAL A 117 -24.48 -12.63 -29.71
CA VAL A 117 -23.04 -12.59 -29.99
C VAL A 117 -22.25 -12.76 -28.70
N LEU A 118 -22.66 -12.08 -27.63
CA LEU A 118 -22.06 -12.22 -26.30
C LEU A 118 -22.30 -13.63 -25.73
N ALA A 119 -23.45 -14.24 -26.00
CA ALA A 119 -23.74 -15.62 -25.59
C ALA A 119 -22.82 -16.62 -26.32
N LEU A 120 -22.55 -16.41 -27.62
CA LEU A 120 -21.62 -17.23 -28.39
C LEU A 120 -20.17 -17.09 -27.87
N ASP A 121 -19.69 -15.87 -27.60
CA ASP A 121 -18.35 -15.68 -27.02
C ASP A 121 -18.27 -16.25 -25.60
N GLY A 122 -19.32 -16.06 -24.80
CA GLY A 122 -19.47 -16.69 -23.49
C GLY A 122 -19.37 -18.21 -23.57
N ALA A 123 -20.13 -18.84 -24.47
CA ALA A 123 -20.11 -20.28 -24.69
C ALA A 123 -18.72 -20.77 -25.13
N LYS A 124 -18.06 -20.07 -26.05
CA LYS A 124 -16.68 -20.37 -26.45
C LYS A 124 -15.73 -20.38 -25.26
N ARG A 125 -15.79 -19.36 -24.39
CA ARG A 125 -14.96 -19.28 -23.19
C ARG A 125 -15.24 -20.43 -22.23
N LEU A 126 -16.50 -20.84 -22.06
CA LEU A 126 -16.84 -21.99 -21.22
C LEU A 126 -16.25 -23.29 -21.78
N MET A 127 -16.31 -23.49 -23.10
CA MET A 127 -15.72 -24.67 -23.77
C MET A 127 -14.19 -24.71 -23.67
N GLU A 128 -13.53 -23.57 -23.62
CA GLU A 128 -12.07 -23.45 -23.43
C GLU A 128 -11.63 -23.68 -21.97
N GLY A 129 -12.50 -24.21 -21.11
CA GLY A 129 -12.16 -24.49 -19.71
C GLY A 129 -12.03 -23.24 -18.84
N LYS A 130 -12.52 -22.08 -19.30
CA LYS A 130 -12.60 -20.86 -18.47
C LYS A 130 -13.80 -20.89 -17.53
N THR A 131 -14.36 -22.07 -17.26
CA THR A 131 -15.39 -22.35 -16.27
C THR A 131 -14.74 -22.44 -14.89
N THR A 132 -14.89 -21.43 -14.05
CA THR A 132 -14.33 -21.40 -12.68
C THR A 132 -15.11 -22.29 -11.70
N TRP A 133 -15.28 -23.58 -12.02
CA TRP A 133 -15.69 -24.61 -11.06
C TRP A 133 -14.52 -25.35 -10.42
N VAL A 134 -13.28 -24.99 -10.75
CA VAL A 134 -12.16 -25.30 -9.85
C VAL A 134 -12.23 -24.30 -8.71
N ALA A 135 -12.89 -24.70 -7.63
CA ALA A 135 -12.57 -24.18 -6.32
C ALA A 135 -11.08 -24.46 -6.12
N VAL A 136 -10.22 -23.49 -6.43
CA VAL A 136 -8.88 -23.48 -5.86
C VAL A 136 -9.12 -23.47 -4.37
N GLU A 137 -8.66 -24.50 -3.65
CA GLU A 137 -8.70 -24.51 -2.18
C GLU A 137 -8.18 -23.16 -1.68
N GLY A 138 -9.04 -22.39 -1.01
CA GLY A 138 -8.71 -21.08 -0.46
C GLY A 138 -9.27 -19.84 -1.19
N LEU A 139 -9.85 -19.96 -2.40
CA LEU A 139 -10.51 -18.81 -3.06
C LEU A 139 -12.01 -18.76 -2.74
N VAL A 140 -12.37 -17.90 -1.78
CA VAL A 140 -13.76 -17.62 -1.39
C VAL A 140 -14.53 -16.98 -2.55
N GLN A 141 -15.73 -17.49 -2.83
CA GLN A 141 -16.68 -16.93 -3.82
C GLN A 141 -17.01 -15.46 -3.50
N PRO A 142 -16.72 -14.52 -4.40
CA PRO A 142 -17.20 -13.14 -4.30
C PRO A 142 -18.74 -13.08 -4.31
N GLY A 143 -19.33 -12.60 -3.22
CA GLY A 143 -20.78 -12.58 -2.99
C GLY A 143 -21.31 -13.74 -2.15
N ALA A 144 -20.49 -14.74 -1.80
CA ALA A 144 -20.68 -15.39 -0.52
C ALA A 144 -20.43 -14.32 0.55
N ALA A 145 -21.28 -14.26 1.57
CA ALA A 145 -20.95 -13.49 2.77
C ALA A 145 -19.49 -13.79 3.15
N ALA A 146 -18.73 -12.77 3.55
CA ALA A 146 -17.44 -12.94 4.18
C ALA A 146 -17.56 -14.04 5.25
N GLY A 147 -17.10 -15.23 4.89
CA GLY A 147 -17.38 -16.47 5.60
C GLY A 147 -16.14 -17.34 5.77
N ALA A 148 -14.98 -16.89 5.29
CA ALA A 148 -13.78 -17.14 6.05
C ALA A 148 -13.93 -16.25 7.29
N GLU A 149 -14.08 -16.85 8.47
CA GLU A 149 -13.88 -16.09 9.69
C GLU A 149 -12.52 -15.37 9.58
N PRO A 150 -12.45 -14.08 9.93
CA PRO A 150 -11.15 -13.41 9.97
C PRO A 150 -10.22 -14.25 10.83
N PRO A 151 -8.94 -14.41 10.42
CA PRO A 151 -8.01 -15.27 11.12
C PRO A 151 -8.04 -14.89 12.59
N SER A 152 -8.22 -15.91 13.43
CA SER A 152 -8.25 -15.75 14.86
C SER A 152 -6.94 -15.13 15.33
N TYR A 153 -6.97 -14.47 16.50
CA TYR A 153 -5.74 -13.95 17.09
C TYR A 153 -4.69 -15.03 17.28
N GLU A 154 -5.08 -16.27 17.62
CA GLU A 154 -4.12 -17.36 17.80
C GLU A 154 -3.43 -17.75 16.48
N GLU A 155 -4.11 -17.67 15.34
CA GLU A 155 -3.50 -17.89 14.02
C GLU A 155 -2.53 -16.78 13.63
N LEU A 156 -2.81 -15.52 14.02
CA LEU A 156 -1.92 -14.39 13.77
C LEU A 156 -0.86 -14.18 14.85
N LYS A 157 -0.97 -14.87 15.99
CA LYS A 157 -0.09 -14.71 17.14
C LYS A 157 1.39 -14.94 16.81
N PRO A 158 1.80 -15.92 15.99
CA PRO A 158 3.20 -16.07 15.61
C PRO A 158 3.76 -14.84 14.87
N MET A 159 2.92 -14.11 14.13
CA MET A 159 3.29 -12.87 13.46
C MET A 159 3.31 -11.67 14.44
N PHE A 160 2.42 -11.65 15.44
CA PHE A 160 2.38 -10.57 16.44
C PHE A 160 3.33 -10.80 17.63
N ARG A 161 3.80 -12.02 17.84
CA ARG A 161 4.71 -12.42 18.92
C ARG A 161 5.76 -13.38 18.36
N PRO A 162 6.60 -12.92 17.41
CA PRO A 162 7.64 -13.78 16.86
C PRO A 162 8.65 -14.18 17.95
N THR A 163 9.06 -15.45 17.92
CA THR A 163 10.12 -16.02 18.74
C THR A 163 11.46 -15.97 18.00
N GLY A 164 12.57 -16.15 18.71
CA GLY A 164 13.91 -16.16 18.11
C GLY A 164 14.31 -14.84 17.46
N VAL A 165 13.80 -13.70 17.95
CA VAL A 165 14.17 -12.37 17.46
C VAL A 165 15.41 -11.90 18.21
N HIS A 166 16.50 -11.68 17.47
CA HIS A 166 17.76 -11.18 17.99
C HIS A 166 17.93 -9.72 17.56
N MET A 167 18.03 -8.82 18.54
CA MET A 167 18.35 -7.42 18.28
C MET A 167 19.87 -7.26 18.09
N GLY A 168 20.27 -6.24 17.34
CA GLY A 168 21.67 -6.01 17.04
C GLY A 168 22.51 -5.71 18.27
N ILE A 169 23.55 -6.52 18.51
CA ILE A 169 24.48 -6.34 19.63
C ILE A 169 25.55 -5.34 19.23
N MET A 170 25.73 -4.32 20.06
CA MET A 170 26.66 -3.22 19.80
C MET A 170 27.69 -3.11 20.92
N THR A 171 28.90 -2.70 20.58
CA THR A 171 29.98 -2.47 21.52
C THR A 171 30.61 -1.10 21.31
N ALA A 172 31.18 -0.56 22.39
CA ALA A 172 31.99 0.65 22.36
C ALA A 172 33.39 0.33 22.87
N ASP A 173 34.41 0.70 22.11
CA ASP A 173 35.82 0.57 22.48
C ASP A 173 36.23 1.75 23.39
N PRO A 174 36.47 1.50 24.70
CA PRO A 174 36.80 2.57 25.63
C PRO A 174 38.17 3.21 25.35
N ASP A 175 39.10 2.49 24.70
CA ASP A 175 40.44 3.01 24.42
C ASP A 175 40.43 4.03 23.28
N LYS A 176 39.42 3.95 22.40
CA LYS A 176 39.20 4.91 21.31
C LYS A 176 38.19 6.00 21.64
N CYS A 177 37.20 5.69 22.47
CA CYS A 177 36.02 6.54 22.64
C CYS A 177 36.36 7.89 23.29
N THR A 178 35.91 8.98 22.67
CA THR A 178 36.06 10.35 23.18
C THR A 178 34.88 10.84 24.01
N GLN A 179 33.91 9.97 24.31
CA GLN A 179 32.70 10.30 25.08
C GLN A 179 31.84 11.44 24.50
N CYS A 180 31.98 11.73 23.19
CA CYS A 180 31.26 12.82 22.53
C CYS A 180 29.72 12.65 22.43
N GLY A 181 29.19 11.46 22.73
CA GLY A 181 27.74 11.19 22.76
C GLY A 181 27.04 11.14 21.40
N LEU A 182 27.76 11.27 20.28
CA LEU A 182 27.15 11.32 18.94
C LEU A 182 26.38 10.03 18.57
N CYS A 183 26.84 8.85 19.01
CA CYS A 183 26.13 7.59 18.80
C CYS A 183 24.78 7.52 19.53
N LEU A 184 24.68 8.12 20.72
CA LEU A 184 23.44 8.26 21.49
C LEU A 184 22.49 9.21 20.76
N GLN A 185 22.99 10.39 20.36
CA GLN A 185 22.20 11.41 19.69
C GLN A 185 21.68 10.95 18.33
N ASN A 186 22.47 10.18 17.59
CA ASN A 186 22.10 9.74 16.24
C ASN A 186 21.12 8.55 16.22
N CYS A 187 21.01 7.80 17.32
CA CYS A 187 20.16 6.61 17.38
C CYS A 187 18.70 7.01 17.65
N PRO A 188 17.77 6.87 16.68
CA PRO A 188 16.36 7.23 16.90
C PRO A 188 15.70 6.29 17.93
N PHE A 189 16.19 5.06 18.10
CA PHE A 189 15.70 4.11 19.11
C PHE A 189 16.26 4.40 20.50
N ARG A 190 17.24 5.31 20.61
CA ARG A 190 18.01 5.57 21.83
C ARG A 190 18.47 4.27 22.48
N ALA A 191 19.00 3.34 21.67
CA ALA A 191 19.47 2.04 22.12
C ALA A 191 20.75 2.11 22.98
N TRP A 192 21.40 3.28 22.96
CA TRP A 192 22.54 3.62 23.80
C TRP A 192 22.11 4.43 25.02
N GLU A 193 22.79 4.19 26.13
CA GLU A 193 22.84 5.04 27.33
C GLU A 193 24.30 5.31 27.70
N THR A 194 24.51 6.12 28.73
CA THR A 194 25.86 6.43 29.24
C THR A 194 26.08 5.61 30.51
N ASP A 195 27.23 4.92 30.62
CA ASP A 195 27.63 4.27 31.87
C ASP A 195 28.10 5.28 32.93
N ASP A 196 28.42 4.78 34.12
CA ASP A 196 28.92 5.56 35.26
C ASP A 196 30.25 6.28 34.99
N ARG A 197 30.99 5.84 33.98
CA ARG A 197 32.29 6.39 33.57
C ARG A 197 32.18 7.34 32.38
N GLY A 198 30.99 7.55 31.80
CA GLY A 198 30.77 8.43 30.65
C GLY A 198 30.83 7.74 29.28
N TYR A 199 30.99 6.42 29.23
CA TYR A 199 31.09 5.67 27.97
C TYR A 199 29.72 5.20 27.46
N PRO A 200 29.53 5.09 26.13
CA PRO A 200 28.33 4.50 25.57
C PRO A 200 28.18 3.03 25.98
N LYS A 201 27.00 2.68 26.49
CA LYS A 201 26.61 1.31 26.82
C LYS A 201 25.23 1.02 26.21
N MET A 202 24.97 -0.24 25.84
CA MET A 202 23.62 -0.64 25.45
C MET A 202 22.66 -0.56 26.63
N LYS A 203 21.45 -0.08 26.38
CA LYS A 203 20.37 -0.14 27.37
C LYS A 203 19.99 -1.59 27.67
N ALA A 204 19.45 -1.81 28.86
CA ALA A 204 18.86 -3.11 29.23
C ALA A 204 17.71 -3.50 28.29
N GLU A 205 16.83 -2.54 27.97
CA GLU A 205 15.76 -2.69 26.98
C GLU A 205 16.06 -1.81 25.77
N TYR A 206 16.24 -2.43 24.61
CA TYR A 206 16.55 -1.73 23.36
C TYR A 206 16.01 -2.47 22.14
N GLU A 207 15.78 -1.73 21.05
CA GLU A 207 15.28 -2.26 19.78
C GLU A 207 16.22 -1.90 18.62
N CYS A 208 17.48 -2.36 18.70
CA CYS A 208 18.47 -2.13 17.64
C CYS A 208 18.25 -3.09 16.46
N PHE A 209 18.03 -2.55 15.27
CA PHE A 209 17.91 -3.36 14.04
C PHE A 209 19.17 -3.32 13.15
N SER A 210 20.33 -3.05 13.74
CA SER A 210 21.61 -3.02 13.03
C SER A 210 21.61 -2.08 11.81
N CYS A 211 21.17 -0.83 12.02
CA CYS A 211 21.23 0.16 10.94
C CYS A 211 22.63 0.74 10.73
N PHE A 212 23.62 0.44 11.58
CA PHE A 212 25.01 0.94 11.49
C PHE A 212 25.20 2.48 11.43
N ASN A 213 24.17 3.28 11.74
CA ASN A 213 24.32 4.76 11.72
C ASN A 213 25.15 5.30 12.92
N CYS A 214 25.19 4.57 14.03
CA CYS A 214 26.01 4.90 15.19
C CYS A 214 27.53 4.76 14.90
N MET A 215 27.92 3.89 13.96
CA MET A 215 29.32 3.77 13.53
C MET A 215 29.74 4.99 12.70
N VAL A 216 28.91 5.37 11.72
CA VAL A 216 29.20 6.49 10.80
C VAL A 216 29.40 7.83 11.50
N VAL A 217 28.65 8.06 12.57
CA VAL A 217 28.73 9.31 13.33
C VAL A 217 29.93 9.35 14.28
N CYS A 218 30.53 8.19 14.59
CA CYS A 218 31.67 8.12 15.49
C CYS A 218 32.92 8.68 14.80
N PRO A 219 33.55 9.74 15.32
CA PRO A 219 34.71 10.36 14.66
C PRO A 219 36.00 9.54 14.83
N VAL A 220 36.02 8.57 15.74
CA VAL A 220 37.20 7.83 16.20
C VAL A 220 37.05 6.31 16.06
N ASP A 221 36.03 5.86 15.33
CA ASP A 221 35.78 4.43 15.05
C ASP A 221 35.76 3.56 16.31
N ALA A 222 35.10 4.07 17.36
CA ALA A 222 34.96 3.41 18.65
C ALA A 222 33.67 2.57 18.77
N ILE A 223 32.80 2.56 17.76
CA ILE A 223 31.49 1.91 17.83
C ILE A 223 31.44 0.75 16.83
N SER A 224 30.99 -0.41 17.28
CA SER A 224 30.81 -1.60 16.45
C SER A 224 29.42 -2.21 16.65
N ILE A 225 28.91 -2.86 15.62
CA ILE A 225 27.79 -3.80 15.73
C ILE A 225 28.38 -5.19 15.50
N VAL A 226 28.46 -5.98 16.57
CA VAL A 226 29.15 -7.28 16.58
C VAL A 226 28.21 -8.44 16.27
N ASP A 227 26.91 -8.22 16.40
CA ASP A 227 25.88 -9.15 15.93
C ASP A 227 24.74 -8.40 15.25
N GLY A 228 24.31 -8.91 14.09
CA GLY A 228 23.27 -8.30 13.27
C GLY A 228 21.88 -8.67 13.78
N TYR A 229 20.90 -7.79 13.57
CA TYR A 229 19.49 -8.17 13.75
C TYR A 229 19.17 -9.38 12.86
N HIS A 230 18.56 -10.40 13.45
CA HIS A 230 18.08 -11.57 12.73
C HIS A 230 16.92 -12.24 13.47
N VAL A 231 16.19 -13.09 12.77
CA VAL A 231 15.09 -13.88 13.33
C VAL A 231 15.26 -15.34 12.92
N ASP A 232 15.32 -16.24 13.89
CA ASP A 232 15.66 -17.66 13.68
C ASP A 232 14.59 -18.43 12.90
N GLU A 233 13.31 -18.08 13.11
CA GLU A 233 12.18 -18.86 12.66
C GLU A 233 10.90 -18.03 12.42
N GLY A 234 9.86 -18.68 11.91
CA GLY A 234 8.55 -18.06 11.71
C GLY A 234 8.46 -17.11 10.52
N VAL A 235 7.47 -16.21 10.58
CA VAL A 235 7.07 -15.34 9.44
C VAL A 235 8.19 -14.37 9.05
N TYR A 236 8.98 -13.91 10.01
CA TYR A 236 10.07 -12.96 9.79
C TYR A 236 11.44 -13.64 9.71
N ARG A 237 11.48 -14.97 9.59
CA ARG A 237 12.73 -15.74 9.53
C ARG A 237 13.68 -15.08 8.53
N THR A 238 14.88 -14.78 8.99
CA THR A 238 15.95 -14.29 8.11
C THR A 238 16.46 -15.48 7.31
N ASP A 239 16.71 -15.33 6.01
CA ASP A 239 17.12 -16.46 5.18
C ASP A 239 18.09 -15.98 4.10
N PRO A 240 19.34 -16.50 4.02
CA PRO A 240 20.00 -17.40 4.98
C PRO A 240 20.36 -16.70 6.31
N LEU A 241 20.62 -17.48 7.36
CA LEU A 241 20.88 -17.01 8.73
C LEU A 241 22.31 -17.30 9.22
N PRO A 242 23.01 -16.30 9.81
CA PRO A 242 22.97 -14.87 9.48
C PRO A 242 23.77 -14.58 8.20
N LEU A 243 23.38 -13.56 7.44
CA LEU A 243 24.12 -13.14 6.25
C LEU A 243 25.43 -12.46 6.62
N PRO A 244 26.56 -12.79 5.96
CA PRO A 244 27.82 -12.13 6.24
C PRO A 244 27.71 -10.64 5.91
N LEU A 245 28.11 -9.82 6.88
CA LEU A 245 28.26 -8.39 6.72
C LEU A 245 29.58 -8.09 6.00
N ALA A 246 29.52 -7.44 4.84
CA ALA A 246 30.69 -7.11 4.05
C ALA A 246 30.68 -5.62 3.63
N PRO A 247 31.85 -4.98 3.49
CA PRO A 247 31.95 -3.72 2.77
C PRO A 247 31.56 -3.92 1.29
N PRO A 248 31.29 -2.82 0.55
CA PRO A 248 31.12 -2.89 -0.90
C PRO A 248 32.34 -3.53 -1.57
N LEU A 249 32.10 -4.24 -2.68
CA LEU A 249 33.18 -4.86 -3.46
C LEU A 249 34.11 -3.80 -4.04
N GLN A 250 35.41 -4.12 -4.08
CA GLN A 250 36.41 -3.32 -4.80
C GLN A 250 35.94 -3.08 -6.24
N ALA A 251 36.00 -1.83 -6.71
CA ALA A 251 35.72 -1.53 -8.10
C ALA A 251 36.79 -2.18 -8.99
N MET A 252 36.36 -2.78 -10.08
CA MET A 252 37.22 -3.43 -11.08
C MET A 252 36.94 -2.83 -12.45
N ASP A 253 37.96 -2.71 -13.30
CA ASP A 253 37.79 -2.34 -14.70
C ASP A 253 37.40 -3.54 -15.57
N ALA A 254 37.31 -3.34 -16.89
CA ALA A 254 36.92 -4.37 -17.84
C ALA A 254 37.89 -5.56 -17.91
N ASP A 255 39.15 -5.37 -17.53
CA ASP A 255 40.18 -6.41 -17.50
C ASP A 255 40.29 -7.08 -16.12
N GLY A 256 39.47 -6.65 -15.16
CA GLY A 256 39.47 -7.15 -13.78
C GLY A 256 40.57 -6.55 -12.90
N ALA A 257 41.18 -5.44 -13.29
CA ALA A 257 42.14 -4.73 -12.45
C ALA A 257 41.43 -3.77 -11.49
N PRO A 258 41.93 -3.58 -10.25
CA PRO A 258 41.33 -2.64 -9.30
C PRO A 258 41.30 -1.21 -9.81
N THR A 259 40.17 -0.53 -9.64
CA THR A 259 39.97 0.89 -9.96
C THR A 259 39.26 1.61 -8.81
N GLU A 260 38.99 2.91 -8.96
CA GLU A 260 38.20 3.68 -7.99
C GLU A 260 36.73 3.74 -8.39
N TRP A 261 35.84 3.73 -7.40
CA TRP A 261 34.43 4.08 -7.62
C TRP A 261 34.32 5.50 -8.15
N ASN A 262 33.47 5.72 -9.15
CA ASN A 262 33.12 7.04 -9.65
C ASN A 262 32.28 7.84 -8.63
N ALA A 263 31.97 9.09 -8.96
CA ALA A 263 31.24 9.98 -8.05
C ALA A 263 29.82 9.48 -7.74
N GLN A 264 29.13 8.86 -8.70
CA GLN A 264 27.77 8.34 -8.52
C GLN A 264 27.78 7.12 -7.61
N GLU A 265 28.72 6.20 -7.80
CA GLU A 265 28.91 5.01 -6.96
C GLU A 265 29.22 5.40 -5.52
N ARG A 266 30.17 6.32 -5.29
CA ARG A 266 30.47 6.84 -3.95
C ARG A 266 29.23 7.46 -3.30
N MET A 267 28.48 8.27 -4.04
CA MET A 267 27.24 8.87 -3.52
C MET A 267 26.20 7.81 -3.11
N ILE A 268 26.11 6.68 -3.83
CA ILE A 268 25.21 5.58 -3.48
C ILE A 268 25.67 4.87 -2.20
N PHE A 269 26.97 4.58 -2.07
CA PHE A 269 27.50 3.82 -0.92
C PHE A 269 27.62 4.64 0.37
N GLU A 270 27.96 5.92 0.27
CA GLU A 270 28.16 6.80 1.44
C GLU A 270 26.86 7.38 2.00
N ARG A 271 25.80 7.45 1.18
CA ARG A 271 24.53 8.06 1.59
C ARG A 271 23.84 7.21 2.66
N ARG A 272 23.46 7.85 3.75
CA ARG A 272 22.68 7.27 4.85
C ARG A 272 21.38 8.01 5.10
N SER A 273 20.53 7.42 5.94
CA SER A 273 19.34 8.11 6.45
C SER A 273 19.77 9.11 7.52
N VAL A 274 19.66 10.40 7.21
CA VAL A 274 19.97 11.50 8.13
C VAL A 274 18.77 11.75 9.01
N ARG A 275 18.95 11.68 10.34
CA ARG A 275 17.83 11.79 11.29
C ARG A 275 17.96 12.95 12.27
N ASN A 276 19.06 13.68 12.17
CA ASN A 276 19.31 14.89 12.93
C ASN A 276 19.59 16.03 11.96
N PHE A 277 18.65 16.96 11.85
CA PHE A 277 18.73 18.11 10.97
C PHE A 277 19.09 19.38 11.74
N LYS A 278 19.76 20.30 11.06
CA LYS A 278 19.85 21.70 11.50
C LYS A 278 18.49 22.38 11.28
N PRO A 279 18.17 23.45 12.04
CA PRO A 279 16.91 24.18 11.87
C PRO A 279 16.88 25.06 10.61
N ASP A 280 18.03 25.23 9.92
CA ASP A 280 18.15 26.04 8.72
C ASP A 280 17.13 25.63 7.64
N PRO A 281 16.40 26.59 7.04
CA PRO A 281 15.45 26.29 5.98
C PRO A 281 16.17 25.74 4.74
N VAL A 282 15.54 24.80 4.05
CA VAL A 282 16.03 24.32 2.76
C VAL A 282 15.67 25.35 1.68
N PRO A 283 16.64 25.85 0.89
CA PRO A 283 16.34 26.78 -0.20
C PRO A 283 15.31 26.22 -1.19
N GLU A 284 14.33 27.04 -1.58
CA GLU A 284 13.29 26.60 -2.52
C GLU A 284 13.88 26.13 -3.86
N SER A 285 14.96 26.77 -4.32
CA SER A 285 15.69 26.36 -5.51
C SER A 285 16.26 24.94 -5.41
N TYR A 286 16.67 24.51 -4.20
CA TYR A 286 17.14 23.15 -3.96
C TYR A 286 15.97 22.18 -3.95
N ILE A 287 14.86 22.53 -3.30
CA ILE A 287 13.62 21.72 -3.28
C ILE A 287 13.14 21.48 -4.71
N ARG A 288 13.10 22.51 -5.56
CA ARG A 288 12.69 22.39 -6.97
C ARG A 288 13.59 21.44 -7.76
N ARG A 289 14.91 21.50 -7.58
CA ARG A 289 15.86 20.57 -8.21
C ARG A 289 15.65 19.12 -7.74
N ILE A 290 15.37 18.93 -6.45
CA ILE A 290 15.08 17.62 -5.87
C ILE A 290 13.82 17.05 -6.51
N VAL A 291 12.70 17.79 -6.46
CA VAL A 291 11.42 17.35 -7.05
C VAL A 291 11.55 17.08 -8.54
N GLU A 292 12.28 17.92 -9.27
CA GLU A 292 12.51 17.72 -10.71
C GLU A 292 13.26 16.42 -11.00
N ALA A 293 14.26 16.06 -10.19
CA ALA A 293 14.95 14.78 -10.31
C ALA A 293 13.99 13.59 -10.10
N GLY A 294 13.07 13.71 -9.15
CA GLY A 294 12.00 12.73 -8.95
C GLY A 294 11.08 12.60 -10.17
N ARG A 295 10.67 13.73 -10.76
CA ARG A 295 9.82 13.76 -11.97
C ARG A 295 10.44 13.04 -13.16
N PHE A 296 11.77 12.97 -13.24
CA PHE A 296 12.51 12.28 -14.29
C PHE A 296 12.75 10.78 -14.02
N ALA A 297 12.14 10.20 -12.98
CA ALA A 297 12.18 8.76 -12.80
C ALA A 297 11.42 8.01 -13.92
N PRO A 298 11.81 6.77 -14.25
CA PRO A 298 11.01 5.89 -15.09
C PRO A 298 9.74 5.43 -14.36
N SER A 299 8.71 5.09 -15.13
CA SER A 299 7.46 4.49 -14.62
C SER A 299 6.84 3.56 -15.67
N GLY A 300 6.07 2.56 -15.22
CA GLY A 300 5.37 1.63 -16.11
C GLY A 300 4.45 2.37 -17.08
N GLY A 301 4.58 2.09 -18.38
CA GLY A 301 3.82 2.81 -19.42
C GLY A 301 4.03 4.33 -19.43
N ASN A 302 5.11 4.83 -18.81
CA ASN A 302 5.37 6.25 -18.60
C ASN A 302 4.22 7.00 -17.88
N CYS A 303 3.45 6.30 -17.03
CA CYS A 303 2.27 6.86 -16.36
C CYS A 303 2.57 7.95 -15.32
N GLN A 304 3.83 8.06 -14.87
CA GLN A 304 4.34 9.08 -13.95
C GLN A 304 3.39 9.29 -12.75
N PRO A 305 3.18 8.25 -11.93
CA PRO A 305 2.02 8.19 -11.03
C PRO A 305 2.20 9.03 -9.77
N TRP A 306 3.19 9.92 -9.70
CA TRP A 306 3.54 10.68 -8.50
C TRP A 306 2.92 12.09 -8.48
N LYS A 307 2.56 12.52 -7.26
CA LYS A 307 2.18 13.88 -6.90
C LYS A 307 2.98 14.29 -5.67
N PHE A 308 3.66 15.42 -5.77
CA PHE A 308 4.49 15.94 -4.69
C PHE A 308 3.74 16.95 -3.84
N ILE A 309 3.80 16.81 -2.52
CA ILE A 309 3.31 17.80 -1.56
C ILE A 309 4.50 18.24 -0.72
N VAL A 310 4.97 19.46 -0.97
CA VAL A 310 6.11 20.03 -0.26
C VAL A 310 5.58 20.85 0.93
N VAL A 311 6.04 20.52 2.12
CA VAL A 311 5.68 21.19 3.36
C VAL A 311 6.94 21.77 4.00
N THR A 312 7.06 23.09 4.00
CA THR A 312 8.11 23.87 4.69
C THR A 312 7.57 24.69 5.86
N SER A 313 6.25 24.73 6.03
CA SER A 313 5.61 25.36 7.18
C SER A 313 5.87 24.52 8.43
N LYS A 314 6.62 25.08 9.38
CA LYS A 314 6.91 24.45 10.67
C LYS A 314 5.64 24.06 11.41
N ASP A 315 4.64 24.95 11.42
CA ASP A 315 3.37 24.71 12.10
C ASP A 315 2.59 23.55 11.47
N LEU A 316 2.62 23.43 10.14
CA LEU A 316 1.98 22.30 9.45
C LEU A 316 2.75 21.00 9.70
N ILE A 317 4.08 21.02 9.69
CA ILE A 317 4.90 19.84 10.04
C ILE A 317 4.59 19.39 11.47
N THR A 318 4.49 20.31 12.45
CA THR A 318 4.12 19.97 13.84
C THR A 318 2.73 19.34 13.93
N GLN A 319 1.76 19.81 13.15
CA GLN A 319 0.43 19.21 13.12
C GLN A 319 0.44 17.82 12.48
N MET A 320 1.22 17.63 11.41
CA MET A 320 1.44 16.32 10.80
C MET A 320 2.13 15.36 11.78
N ASP A 321 3.15 15.82 12.50
CA ASP A 321 3.82 15.06 13.57
C ASP A 321 2.81 14.60 14.62
N GLN A 322 1.95 15.48 15.10
CA GLN A 322 0.95 15.14 16.10
C GLN A 322 -0.07 14.10 15.60
N SER A 323 -0.55 14.26 14.36
CA SER A 323 -1.46 13.32 13.72
C SER A 323 -0.84 11.91 13.62
N VAL A 324 0.37 11.83 13.06
CA VAL A 324 1.10 10.56 12.92
C VAL A 324 1.45 9.96 14.30
N PHE A 325 1.90 10.79 15.25
CA PHE A 325 2.20 10.36 16.62
C PHE A 325 0.99 9.69 17.29
N ASN A 326 -0.20 10.31 17.20
CA ASN A 326 -1.41 9.77 17.82
C ASN A 326 -1.75 8.37 17.28
N ILE A 327 -1.71 8.20 15.97
CA ILE A 327 -2.08 6.95 15.31
C ILE A 327 -1.05 5.85 15.59
N LEU A 328 0.23 6.13 15.42
CA LEU A 328 1.28 5.13 15.66
C LEU A 328 1.37 4.74 17.14
N THR A 329 1.17 5.69 18.06
CA THR A 329 1.15 5.39 19.50
C THR A 329 -0.03 4.49 19.85
N MET A 330 -1.20 4.74 19.28
CA MET A 330 -2.36 3.85 19.42
C MET A 330 -2.06 2.45 18.89
N MET A 331 -1.47 2.33 17.69
CA MET A 331 -1.13 1.03 17.10
C MET A 331 -0.09 0.27 17.94
N HIS A 332 0.98 0.94 18.37
CA HIS A 332 2.02 0.35 19.22
C HIS A 332 1.47 -0.15 20.56
N ASN A 333 0.67 0.66 21.25
CA ASN A 333 0.11 0.30 22.54
C ASN A 333 -0.92 -0.84 22.42
N THR A 334 -1.75 -0.81 21.36
CA THR A 334 -2.67 -1.91 21.04
C THR A 334 -1.90 -3.20 20.78
N TYR A 335 -0.82 -3.12 20.02
CA TYR A 335 0.00 -4.28 19.68
C TYR A 335 0.65 -4.92 20.91
N LYS A 336 1.13 -4.14 21.88
CA LYS A 336 1.81 -4.66 23.08
C LYS A 336 0.92 -5.46 24.03
N ASN A 337 -0.40 -5.37 23.89
CA ASN A 337 -1.35 -6.04 24.77
C ASN A 337 -2.12 -7.12 24.00
N ASP A 338 -1.92 -8.39 24.35
CA ASP A 338 -2.57 -9.54 23.70
C ASP A 338 -4.10 -9.43 23.67
N ALA A 339 -4.73 -8.89 24.72
CA ALA A 339 -6.17 -8.71 24.77
C ALA A 339 -6.66 -7.65 23.76
N MET A 340 -5.83 -6.65 23.48
CA MET A 340 -6.14 -5.55 22.56
C MET A 340 -5.67 -5.81 21.14
N ALA A 341 -4.63 -6.62 20.93
CA ALA A 341 -4.04 -6.90 19.62
C ALA A 341 -5.03 -7.51 18.62
N ARG A 342 -6.11 -8.13 19.11
CA ARG A 342 -7.29 -8.53 18.31
C ARG A 342 -7.90 -7.38 17.49
N ALA A 343 -7.82 -6.15 17.99
CA ALA A 343 -8.29 -4.96 17.29
C ALA A 343 -7.42 -4.59 16.06
N LEU A 344 -6.26 -5.23 15.88
CA LEU A 344 -5.38 -5.04 14.72
C LEU A 344 -5.68 -6.03 13.58
N ILE A 345 -6.53 -7.03 13.81
CA ILE A 345 -6.93 -7.99 12.78
C ILE A 345 -7.58 -7.29 11.58
N PRO A 346 -8.52 -6.34 11.74
CA PRO A 346 -9.08 -5.62 10.59
C PRO A 346 -8.02 -4.84 9.80
N VAL A 347 -7.05 -4.23 10.49
CA VAL A 347 -5.93 -3.51 9.84
C VAL A 347 -5.07 -4.47 9.02
N PHE A 348 -4.76 -5.66 9.57
CA PHE A 348 -4.07 -6.70 8.82
C PHE A 348 -4.91 -7.18 7.63
N MET A 349 -6.21 -7.38 7.80
CA MET A 349 -7.09 -7.84 6.73
C MET A 349 -7.22 -6.81 5.59
N GLU A 350 -7.24 -5.53 5.92
CA GLU A 350 -7.29 -4.45 4.95
C GLU A 350 -5.97 -4.25 4.22
N THR A 351 -4.84 -4.28 4.93
CA THR A 351 -3.52 -3.97 4.36
C THR A 351 -2.81 -5.19 3.79
N GLN A 352 -3.11 -6.39 4.29
CA GLN A 352 -2.38 -7.64 4.08
C GLN A 352 -0.86 -7.49 4.33
N SER A 353 -0.46 -6.50 5.14
CA SER A 353 0.93 -6.09 5.30
C SER A 353 1.55 -6.77 6.51
N VAL A 354 2.29 -7.85 6.27
CA VAL A 354 3.13 -8.50 7.28
C VAL A 354 4.20 -7.55 7.80
N GLY A 355 4.80 -6.73 6.92
CA GLY A 355 5.88 -5.80 7.27
C GLY A 355 5.48 -4.72 8.28
N LEU A 356 4.18 -4.40 8.40
CA LEU A 356 3.68 -3.46 9.40
C LEU A 356 3.90 -3.95 10.84
N PHE A 357 3.85 -5.27 11.03
CA PHE A 357 3.97 -5.93 12.33
C PHE A 357 5.38 -6.48 12.60
N ASP A 358 6.32 -6.23 11.68
CA ASP A 358 7.73 -6.58 11.88
C ASP A 358 8.27 -5.92 13.17
N PRO A 359 8.99 -6.67 14.04
CA PRO A 359 9.52 -6.14 15.29
C PRO A 359 10.32 -4.84 15.13
N ARG A 360 11.05 -4.68 14.03
CA ARG A 360 11.85 -3.47 13.75
C ARG A 360 10.97 -2.24 13.55
N ILE A 361 9.78 -2.43 13.00
CA ILE A 361 8.79 -1.39 12.76
C ILE A 361 7.98 -1.14 14.02
N ILE A 362 7.30 -2.17 14.54
CA ILE A 362 6.27 -1.98 15.57
C ILE A 362 6.86 -1.79 16.97
N LEU A 363 7.96 -2.48 17.31
CA LEU A 363 8.66 -2.28 18.58
C LEU A 363 9.74 -1.20 18.46
N GLY A 364 10.47 -1.18 17.35
CA GLY A 364 11.53 -0.19 17.10
C GLY A 364 11.00 1.17 16.67
N GLY A 365 10.65 1.33 15.39
CA GLY A 365 10.23 2.62 14.81
C GLY A 365 9.02 3.27 15.49
N MET A 366 7.89 2.57 15.55
CA MET A 366 6.68 3.06 16.22
C MET A 366 6.89 3.19 17.73
N GLY A 367 7.62 2.26 18.35
CA GLY A 367 7.95 2.34 19.77
C GLY A 367 8.82 3.55 20.12
N SER A 368 9.78 3.91 19.27
CA SER A 368 10.57 5.15 19.42
C SER A 368 9.67 6.39 19.41
N ILE A 369 8.70 6.45 18.49
CA ILE A 369 7.74 7.55 18.40
C ILE A 369 6.83 7.56 19.64
N ALA A 370 6.27 6.40 20.03
CA ALA A 370 5.40 6.28 21.20
C ALA A 370 6.12 6.66 22.51
N LYS A 371 7.41 6.32 22.64
CA LYS A 371 8.29 6.72 23.75
C LYS A 371 8.78 8.18 23.63
N GLN A 372 8.38 8.91 22.58
CA GLN A 372 8.79 10.29 22.27
C GLN A 372 10.31 10.48 22.17
N TYR A 373 11.02 9.46 21.69
CA TYR A 373 12.46 9.55 21.49
C TYR A 373 12.82 10.41 20.28
N ALA A 374 11.98 10.37 19.24
CA ALA A 374 12.06 11.22 18.06
C ALA A 374 10.65 11.52 17.53
N PRO A 375 10.38 12.73 16.99
CA PRO A 375 9.13 13.02 16.31
C PRO A 375 9.06 12.30 14.95
N PRO A 376 7.87 11.99 14.43
CA PRO A 376 7.72 11.28 13.16
C PRO A 376 8.51 11.86 11.98
N PHE A 377 8.54 13.18 11.82
CA PHE A 377 9.25 13.87 10.74
C PHE A 377 10.63 14.40 11.14
N LEU A 378 11.15 13.98 12.30
CA LEU A 378 12.54 14.16 12.74
C LEU A 378 12.97 15.63 12.90
N ASN A 379 12.03 16.55 13.15
CA ASN A 379 12.25 17.99 13.19
C ASN A 379 12.89 18.54 11.89
N ALA A 380 12.63 17.89 10.75
CA ALA A 380 13.17 18.34 9.48
C ALA A 380 12.55 19.69 9.08
N PRO A 381 13.35 20.63 8.52
CA PRO A 381 12.85 21.92 8.03
C PRO A 381 11.98 21.80 6.77
N CYS A 382 12.04 20.67 6.07
CA CYS A 382 11.24 20.39 4.89
C CYS A 382 10.77 18.93 4.91
N VAL A 383 9.49 18.71 4.63
CA VAL A 383 8.91 17.38 4.39
C VAL A 383 8.34 17.35 2.98
N ILE A 384 8.70 16.35 2.18
CA ILE A 384 8.07 16.12 0.86
C ILE A 384 7.30 14.81 0.92
N LEU A 385 5.98 14.88 0.83
CA LEU A 385 5.12 13.70 0.64
C LEU A 385 5.10 13.35 -0.85
N VAL A 386 5.27 12.06 -1.14
CA VAL A 386 5.02 11.48 -2.47
C VAL A 386 3.70 10.76 -2.38
N ALA A 387 2.65 11.42 -2.84
CA ALA A 387 1.38 10.77 -3.11
C ALA A 387 1.43 10.09 -4.47
N CYS A 388 0.68 9.02 -4.66
CA CYS A 388 0.58 8.32 -5.93
C CYS A 388 -0.86 8.02 -6.31
N ASP A 389 -1.11 7.93 -7.62
CA ASP A 389 -2.36 7.38 -8.15
C ASP A 389 -2.30 5.85 -8.02
N ASP A 390 -3.18 5.29 -7.20
CA ASP A 390 -3.23 3.83 -6.96
C ASP A 390 -3.58 3.02 -8.20
N ARG A 391 -4.07 3.66 -9.26
CA ARG A 391 -4.40 3.01 -10.55
C ARG A 391 -3.18 2.87 -11.47
N ALA A 392 -1.99 3.20 -10.99
CA ALA A 392 -0.75 3.14 -11.76
C ALA A 392 -0.46 1.76 -12.34
N ILE A 393 0.07 1.73 -13.57
CA ILE A 393 0.44 0.49 -14.26
C ILE A 393 1.57 -0.20 -13.49
N GLY A 394 1.34 -1.45 -13.06
CA GLY A 394 2.30 -2.22 -12.27
C GLY A 394 2.38 -1.82 -10.78
N GLY A 395 1.45 -0.99 -10.31
CA GLY A 395 1.43 -0.48 -8.94
C GLY A 395 2.32 0.75 -8.74
N PRO A 396 1.92 1.69 -7.86
CA PRO A 396 2.65 2.95 -7.69
C PRO A 396 3.98 2.82 -6.93
N GLN A 397 4.16 1.76 -6.13
CA GLN A 397 5.23 1.67 -5.12
C GLN A 397 6.63 1.65 -5.74
N ILE A 398 6.85 0.87 -6.81
CA ILE A 398 8.15 0.80 -7.51
C ILE A 398 8.48 2.16 -8.12
N SER A 399 7.50 2.77 -8.81
CA SER A 399 7.64 4.09 -9.43
C SER A 399 7.96 5.16 -8.38
N ALA A 400 7.26 5.15 -7.24
CA ALA A 400 7.51 6.05 -6.12
C ALA A 400 8.89 5.83 -5.49
N GLY A 401 9.35 4.58 -5.38
CA GLY A 401 10.67 4.22 -4.88
C GLY A 401 11.79 4.78 -5.76
N ILE A 402 11.69 4.62 -7.08
CA ILE A 402 12.70 5.15 -8.02
C ILE A 402 12.67 6.69 -8.03
N CYS A 403 11.47 7.27 -8.06
CA CYS A 403 11.26 8.72 -7.95
C CYS A 403 11.91 9.30 -6.70
N GLY A 404 11.62 8.75 -5.52
CA GLY A 404 12.22 9.22 -4.27
C GLY A 404 13.72 8.94 -4.19
N GLN A 405 14.22 7.89 -4.84
CA GLN A 405 15.66 7.63 -4.87
C GLN A 405 16.41 8.66 -5.72
N ASN A 406 15.85 9.09 -6.86
CA ASN A 406 16.42 10.21 -7.63
C ASN A 406 16.46 11.50 -6.79
N MET A 407 15.35 11.80 -6.09
CA MET A 407 15.26 12.95 -5.18
C MET A 407 16.35 12.90 -4.10
N ASN A 408 16.54 11.74 -3.50
CA ASN A 408 17.51 11.48 -2.44
C ASN A 408 18.97 11.66 -2.92
N LEU A 409 19.30 11.16 -4.11
CA LEU A 409 20.61 11.34 -4.74
C LEU A 409 20.89 12.83 -5.03
N VAL A 410 19.91 13.55 -5.57
CA VAL A 410 20.07 15.00 -5.81
C VAL A 410 20.17 15.78 -4.50
N ALA A 411 19.36 15.47 -3.48
CA ALA A 411 19.46 16.11 -2.17
C ALA A 411 20.88 15.97 -1.59
N LYS A 412 21.45 14.76 -1.64
CA LYS A 412 22.82 14.49 -1.22
C LYS A 412 23.85 15.32 -2.01
N SER A 413 23.70 15.45 -3.33
CA SER A 413 24.58 16.28 -4.17
C SER A 413 24.55 17.78 -3.80
N LEU A 414 23.50 18.22 -3.10
CA LEU A 414 23.33 19.60 -2.62
C LEU A 414 23.81 19.81 -1.19
N GLY A 415 24.41 18.79 -0.56
CA GLY A 415 24.82 18.82 0.84
C GLY A 415 23.66 18.66 1.83
N LEU A 416 22.48 18.23 1.36
CA LEU A 416 21.33 17.93 2.22
C LEU A 416 21.34 16.47 2.66
N GLY A 417 20.83 16.26 3.86
CA GLY A 417 20.46 14.96 4.39
C GLY A 417 19.02 14.61 4.07
N PHE A 418 18.72 13.33 4.16
CA PHE A 418 17.43 12.78 3.78
C PHE A 418 17.07 11.58 4.65
N CYS A 419 15.81 11.47 5.09
CA CYS A 419 15.27 10.24 5.65
C CYS A 419 13.92 9.91 5.01
N TRP A 420 13.81 8.69 4.48
CA TRP A 420 12.54 8.12 4.08
C TRP A 420 11.67 7.90 5.31
N ASN A 421 10.38 8.24 5.20
CA ASN A 421 9.42 8.11 6.27
C ASN A 421 8.13 7.45 5.75
N GLY A 422 8.09 6.11 5.83
CA GLY A 422 6.90 5.33 5.52
C GLY A 422 5.75 5.54 6.52
N PHE A 423 6.03 6.02 7.74
CA PHE A 423 4.99 6.25 8.73
C PHE A 423 4.01 7.36 8.33
N SER A 424 4.39 8.23 7.39
CA SER A 424 3.50 9.23 6.81
C SER A 424 2.23 8.64 6.18
N GLN A 425 2.25 7.37 5.76
CA GLN A 425 1.07 6.69 5.20
C GLN A 425 -0.11 6.65 6.17
N VAL A 426 0.12 6.67 7.49
CA VAL A 426 -1.00 6.63 8.46
C VAL A 426 -1.83 7.91 8.46
N ILE A 427 -1.35 8.99 7.82
CA ILE A 427 -2.16 10.18 7.54
C ILE A 427 -3.40 9.80 6.71
N GLU A 428 -3.37 8.71 5.95
CA GLU A 428 -4.55 8.19 5.25
C GLU A 428 -5.73 7.87 6.19
N MET A 429 -5.44 7.62 7.47
CA MET A 429 -6.42 7.37 8.54
C MET A 429 -6.89 8.66 9.24
N ASP A 430 -6.37 9.83 8.85
CA ASP A 430 -6.76 11.15 9.36
C ASP A 430 -7.35 12.01 8.23
N PRO A 431 -8.69 11.96 8.03
CA PRO A 431 -9.35 12.72 6.97
C PRO A 431 -9.12 14.23 7.04
N SER A 432 -8.99 14.79 8.25
CA SER A 432 -8.76 16.22 8.47
C SER A 432 -7.38 16.62 7.96
N MET A 433 -6.36 15.82 8.29
CA MET A 433 -5.00 16.06 7.80
C MET A 433 -4.90 15.84 6.28
N LYS A 434 -5.56 14.81 5.72
CA LYS A 434 -5.63 14.62 4.26
C LYS A 434 -6.24 15.82 3.55
N GLU A 435 -7.37 16.32 4.04
CA GLU A 435 -8.05 17.47 3.46
C GLU A 435 -7.15 18.70 3.50
N LYS A 436 -6.48 18.94 4.63
CA LYS A 436 -5.52 20.03 4.80
C LYS A 436 -4.34 19.95 3.84
N LEU A 437 -3.89 18.75 3.50
CA LEU A 437 -2.83 18.49 2.52
C LEU A 437 -3.32 18.52 1.07
N GLY A 438 -4.62 18.75 0.83
CA GLY A 438 -5.19 18.78 -0.52
C GLY A 438 -5.17 17.42 -1.21
N LEU A 439 -5.23 16.34 -0.43
CA LEU A 439 -5.30 14.97 -0.93
C LEU A 439 -6.74 14.55 -1.17
N LYS A 440 -7.00 14.07 -2.38
CA LYS A 440 -8.29 13.54 -2.83
C LYS A 440 -8.02 12.32 -3.68
N GLU A 441 -8.99 11.40 -3.73
CA GLU A 441 -8.97 10.28 -4.67
C GLU A 441 -8.67 10.78 -6.10
N PRO A 442 -7.83 10.06 -6.86
CA PRO A 442 -7.24 8.73 -6.59
C PRO A 442 -5.88 8.78 -5.86
N TRP A 443 -5.47 9.95 -5.35
CA TRP A 443 -4.13 10.15 -4.80
C TRP A 443 -4.03 9.72 -3.34
N LYS A 444 -3.12 8.81 -3.04
CA LYS A 444 -2.80 8.38 -1.67
C LYS A 444 -1.34 8.57 -1.35
N ILE A 445 -1.02 8.91 -0.11
CA ILE A 445 0.36 9.03 0.36
C ILE A 445 1.04 7.67 0.24
N ASN A 446 2.06 7.58 -0.61
CA ASN A 446 2.88 6.39 -0.72
C ASN A 446 4.06 6.45 0.25
N THR A 447 4.71 7.60 0.39
CA THR A 447 5.80 7.80 1.34
C THR A 447 6.05 9.28 1.57
N ALA A 448 6.96 9.59 2.50
CA ALA A 448 7.43 10.94 2.75
C ALA A 448 8.95 10.99 2.91
N MET A 449 9.49 12.19 2.80
CA MET A 449 10.92 12.45 2.94
C MET A 449 11.11 13.63 3.88
N SER A 450 11.83 13.39 4.97
CA SER A 450 12.36 14.45 5.83
C SER A 450 13.69 14.93 5.24
N ILE A 451 13.79 16.22 4.94
CA ILE A 451 14.93 16.83 4.22
C ILE A 451 15.45 18.05 4.99
N GLY A 452 16.76 18.18 5.09
CA GLY A 452 17.42 19.32 5.73
C GLY A 452 18.93 19.17 5.76
N PHE A 453 19.66 20.19 6.23
CA PHE A 453 21.10 20.08 6.42
C PHE A 453 21.41 19.16 7.61
N PRO A 454 22.35 18.19 7.50
CA PRO A 454 22.72 17.34 8.62
C PRO A 454 23.30 18.16 9.78
N LYS A 455 22.88 17.87 11.01
CA LYS A 455 23.39 18.56 12.22
C LYS A 455 24.87 18.30 12.48
N PHE A 456 25.32 17.10 12.12
CA PHE A 456 26.70 16.60 12.19
C PHE A 456 26.88 15.53 11.10
N LYS A 457 28.12 15.05 10.88
CA LYS A 457 28.43 14.01 9.88
C LYS A 457 27.57 12.77 10.10
N GLN A 458 26.73 12.44 9.12
CA GLN A 458 25.82 11.29 9.13
C GLN A 458 25.95 10.49 7.83
N GLU A 459 27.10 10.56 7.18
CA GLU A 459 27.39 9.92 5.89
C GLU A 459 28.70 9.16 5.95
N GLY A 460 28.75 8.04 5.23
CA GLY A 460 29.86 7.11 5.23
C GLY A 460 29.40 5.69 4.92
N ILE A 461 30.33 4.88 4.44
CA ILE A 461 30.09 3.48 4.09
C ILE A 461 29.91 2.67 5.36
N VAL A 462 29.01 1.70 5.32
CA VAL A 462 28.81 0.69 6.36
C VAL A 462 28.73 -0.69 5.72
N PRO A 463 29.12 -1.75 6.45
CA PRO A 463 28.92 -3.09 5.96
C PRO A 463 27.42 -3.36 5.74
N ARG A 464 27.12 -4.19 4.75
CA ARG A 464 25.77 -4.66 4.41
C ARG A 464 25.78 -6.17 4.26
N GLU A 465 24.62 -6.79 4.48
CA GLU A 465 24.42 -8.22 4.22
C GLU A 465 24.71 -8.52 2.74
N ARG A 466 25.50 -9.56 2.48
CA ARG A 466 25.70 -10.09 1.12
C ARG A 466 24.74 -11.24 0.89
N ARG A 467 23.74 -11.03 0.04
CA ARG A 467 22.84 -12.09 -0.44
C ARG A 467 23.56 -12.91 -1.51
N PRO A 468 23.45 -14.25 -1.50
CA PRO A 468 24.03 -15.07 -2.55
C PRO A 468 23.50 -14.65 -3.93
N VAL A 469 24.40 -14.58 -4.91
CA VAL A 469 24.05 -14.26 -6.29
C VAL A 469 24.00 -15.55 -7.08
N THR A 470 22.85 -15.85 -7.67
CA THR A 470 22.69 -16.99 -8.57
C THR A 470 22.95 -16.55 -10.01
N TRP A 471 24.03 -17.06 -10.60
CA TRP A 471 24.43 -16.83 -11.98
C TRP A 471 23.98 -17.98 -12.88
N PHE A 472 23.58 -17.63 -14.10
CA PHE A 472 23.39 -18.58 -15.20
C PHE A 472 24.32 -18.15 -16.33
N ARG A 473 25.45 -18.85 -16.48
CA ARG A 473 26.49 -18.50 -17.44
C ARG A 473 26.47 -19.45 -18.63
N GLU A 474 26.79 -18.93 -19.81
CA GLU A 474 26.93 -19.73 -21.01
C GLU A 474 27.98 -20.84 -20.81
N GLY A 475 27.66 -22.07 -21.22
CA GLY A 475 28.56 -23.22 -21.07
C GLY A 475 28.57 -23.88 -19.69
N VAL A 476 27.80 -23.39 -18.72
CA VAL A 476 27.63 -24.02 -17.40
C VAL A 476 26.24 -24.67 -17.31
N GLU A 477 26.21 -25.94 -16.90
CA GLU A 477 24.94 -26.65 -16.69
C GLU A 477 24.32 -26.25 -15.35
N GLY A 478 23.32 -25.37 -15.40
CA GLY A 478 22.53 -24.96 -14.23
C GLY A 478 23.04 -23.69 -13.52
N PRO A 479 22.46 -23.36 -12.35
CA PRO A 479 22.81 -22.17 -11.59
C PRO A 479 24.13 -22.31 -10.83
N GLU A 480 25.00 -21.30 -10.92
CA GLU A 480 26.15 -21.12 -10.03
C GLU A 480 25.79 -20.15 -8.92
N VAL A 481 25.95 -20.54 -7.66
CA VAL A 481 25.64 -19.67 -6.50
C VAL A 481 26.93 -19.11 -5.92
N GLU A 482 27.11 -17.79 -6.02
CA GLU A 482 28.21 -17.04 -5.40
C GLU A 482 27.79 -16.54 -4.02
N GLY A 483 28.60 -16.83 -2.99
CA GLY A 483 28.32 -16.56 -1.58
C GLY A 483 28.58 -15.14 -1.08
#